data_AF-A0AAJ1WKD9-F1
#
_entry.id   AF-A0AAJ1WKD9-F1
#
_cell.length_a   1.000
_cell.length_b   1.000
_cell.length_c   1.000
_cell.angle_alpha   90.00
_cell.angle_beta   90.00
_cell.angle_gamma   90.00
#
_symmetry.space_group_name_H-M   'P 1'
#
loop_
_entity.id
_entity.type
_entity.pdbx_description
1 polymer ?
#
loop_
_entity_poly.entity_id
_entity_poly.type
_entity_poly.pdbx_seq_one_letter_code
_entity_poly.pdbx_strand_id
1 'polypeptide(L)'
;MDITPYIAFSSNCIVLDIKDKNPVPANISEIAKLIGAARQNTSPVINSLVKKGLLFKGESGIEGNNAKAYAVFVNPHILYAGDKDNVNEALQVMFHKAMKMKVLKDLPDKLF
;
A
#
# COMPACT_ATOMS: atom_id res chain seq x y z
N MET A 1 -8.41 1.02 -14.85
CA MET A 1 -8.19 0.06 -13.74
C MET A 1 -7.87 0.87 -12.51
N ASP A 2 -8.60 0.66 -11.41
CA ASP A 2 -8.51 1.48 -10.19
C ASP A 2 -8.28 0.56 -8.97
N ILE A 3 -7.34 0.94 -8.11
CA ILE A 3 -6.98 0.22 -6.89
C ILE A 3 -7.62 0.84 -5.64
N THR A 4 -8.13 2.07 -5.76
CA THR A 4 -8.68 2.88 -4.65
C THR A 4 -9.78 2.17 -3.86
N PRO A 5 -10.72 1.42 -4.48
CA PRO A 5 -11.78 0.70 -3.76
C PRO A 5 -11.28 -0.42 -2.84
N TYR A 6 -10.01 -0.81 -2.97
CA TYR A 6 -9.39 -1.92 -2.24
C TYR A 6 -8.43 -1.45 -1.14
N ILE A 7 -8.35 -0.14 -0.87
CA ILE A 7 -7.48 0.40 0.17
C ILE A 7 -8.27 0.44 1.47
N ALA A 8 -7.87 -0.36 2.45
CA ALA A 8 -8.44 -0.35 3.79
C ALA A 8 -8.05 0.96 4.50
N PHE A 9 -9.05 1.81 4.78
CA PHE A 9 -8.85 3.15 5.33
C PHE A 9 -8.16 3.17 6.70
N SER A 10 -8.35 2.15 7.54
CA SER A 10 -7.71 2.07 8.86
C SER A 10 -6.20 1.80 8.81
N SER A 11 -5.69 1.17 7.76
CA SER A 11 -4.30 0.69 7.69
C SER A 11 -3.55 1.18 6.45
N ASN A 12 -4.23 1.82 5.51
CA ASN A 12 -3.72 2.12 4.16
C ASN A 12 -3.20 0.89 3.39
N CYS A 13 -3.57 -0.32 3.82
CA CYS A 13 -3.21 -1.57 3.15
C CYS A 13 -4.17 -1.85 1.99
N ILE A 14 -3.66 -2.39 0.89
CA ILE A 14 -4.49 -2.94 -0.17
C ILE A 14 -4.95 -4.33 0.26
N VAL A 15 -6.27 -4.56 0.28
CA VAL A 15 -6.91 -5.77 0.82
C VAL A 15 -7.83 -6.42 -0.21
N LEU A 16 -8.20 -7.68 0.02
CA LEU A 16 -9.11 -8.42 -0.86
C LEU A 16 -10.55 -7.86 -0.83
N ASP A 17 -11.03 -7.53 0.37
CA ASP A 17 -12.33 -6.90 0.58
C ASP A 17 -12.23 -5.90 1.75
N ILE A 18 -12.66 -4.66 1.52
CA ILE A 18 -12.68 -3.59 2.53
C ILE A 18 -13.85 -3.74 3.52
N LYS A 19 -14.85 -4.58 3.21
CA LYS A 19 -16.04 -4.80 4.03
C LYS A 19 -15.85 -5.90 5.07
N ASP A 20 -14.78 -6.70 4.93
CA ASP A 20 -14.47 -7.76 5.88
C ASP A 20 -14.14 -7.17 7.26
N LYS A 21 -14.60 -7.85 8.32
CA LYS A 21 -14.28 -7.46 9.69
C LYS A 21 -12.78 -7.48 9.97
N ASN A 22 -12.07 -8.44 9.36
CA ASN A 22 -10.63 -8.58 9.42
C ASN A 22 -10.08 -8.67 7.98
N PRO A 23 -9.86 -7.51 7.32
CA PRO A 23 -9.44 -7.50 5.92
C PRO A 23 -8.11 -8.22 5.70
N VAL A 24 -8.09 -9.11 4.70
CA VAL A 24 -6.88 -9.85 4.33
C VAL A 24 -6.05 -9.03 3.35
N PRO A 25 -4.76 -8.77 3.63
CA PRO A 25 -3.86 -8.09 2.70
C PRO A 25 -3.80 -8.79 1.33
N ALA A 26 -3.92 -8.01 0.26
CA ALA A 26 -3.81 -8.52 -1.10
C ALA A 26 -2.34 -8.50 -1.55
N ASN A 27 -1.84 -9.65 -1.99
CA ASN A 27 -0.55 -9.75 -2.66
C ASN A 27 -0.64 -9.29 -4.13
N ILE A 28 0.50 -9.15 -4.80
CA ILE A 28 0.56 -8.65 -6.20
C ILE A 28 -0.31 -9.48 -7.17
N SER A 29 -0.43 -10.79 -6.96
CA SER A 29 -1.24 -11.65 -7.83
C SER A 29 -2.73 -11.41 -7.61
N GLU A 30 -3.14 -11.17 -6.37
CA GLU A 30 -4.51 -10.81 -6.01
C GLU A 30 -4.85 -9.39 -6.49
N ILE A 31 -3.95 -8.43 -6.28
CA ILE A 31 -4.09 -7.07 -6.82
C ILE A 31 -4.32 -7.10 -8.32
N ALA A 32 -3.55 -7.91 -9.06
CA ALA A 32 -3.73 -8.06 -10.50
C ALA A 32 -5.14 -8.55 -10.85
N LYS A 33 -5.67 -9.53 -10.10
CA LYS A 33 -7.05 -10.02 -10.28
C LYS A 33 -8.09 -8.94 -9.96
N LEU A 34 -7.95 -8.23 -8.84
CA LEU A 34 -8.87 -7.18 -8.39
C LEU A 34 -9.01 -6.08 -9.45
N ILE A 35 -7.88 -5.66 -10.05
CA ILE A 35 -7.90 -4.60 -11.06
C ILE A 35 -8.14 -5.14 -12.49
N GLY A 36 -8.28 -6.46 -12.68
CA GLY A 36 -8.47 -7.07 -14.01
C GLY A 36 -7.24 -7.10 -14.91
N ALA A 37 -6.03 -6.99 -14.36
CA ALA A 37 -4.76 -6.95 -15.08
C ALA A 37 -4.01 -8.29 -15.09
N ALA A 38 -3.11 -8.47 -16.06
CA ALA A 38 -2.15 -9.56 -16.01
C ALA A 38 -1.11 -9.32 -14.89
N ARG A 39 -0.80 -10.36 -14.11
CA ARG A 39 0.26 -10.31 -13.07
C ARG A 39 1.61 -9.86 -13.62
N GLN A 40 1.91 -10.28 -14.85
CA GLN A 40 3.13 -9.95 -15.61
C GLN A 40 3.32 -8.42 -15.74
N ASN A 41 2.22 -7.70 -15.92
CA ASN A 41 2.21 -6.25 -16.06
C ASN A 41 2.10 -5.55 -14.70
N THR A 42 1.36 -6.16 -13.77
CA THR A 42 1.11 -5.59 -12.43
C THR A 42 2.37 -5.56 -11.57
N SER A 43 3.18 -6.62 -11.60
CA SER A 43 4.41 -6.70 -10.77
C SER A 43 5.43 -5.59 -11.07
N PRO A 44 5.82 -5.33 -12.34
CA PRO A 44 6.68 -4.19 -12.69
C PRO A 44 6.10 -2.84 -12.25
N VAL A 45 4.79 -2.64 -12.40
CA VAL A 45 4.11 -1.40 -12.00
C VAL A 45 4.20 -1.21 -10.49
N ILE A 46 3.82 -2.22 -9.69
CA ILE A 46 3.91 -2.16 -8.23
C ILE A 46 5.35 -1.90 -7.77
N ASN A 47 6.34 -2.62 -8.31
CA ASN A 47 7.74 -2.42 -7.92
C ASN A 47 8.26 -1.03 -8.33
N SER A 48 7.80 -0.47 -9.46
CA SER A 48 8.12 0.90 -9.86
C SER A 48 7.53 1.94 -8.90
N LEU A 49 6.29 1.74 -8.44
CA LEU A 49 5.65 2.60 -7.45
C LEU A 49 6.33 2.50 -6.08
N VAL A 50 6.77 1.30 -5.66
CA VAL A 50 7.59 1.11 -4.45
C VAL A 50 8.92 1.86 -4.57
N LYS A 51 9.61 1.73 -5.71
CA LYS A 51 10.86 2.46 -5.98
C LYS A 51 10.67 3.98 -5.96
N LYS A 52 9.47 4.48 -6.26
CA LYS A 52 9.11 5.91 -6.19
C LYS A 52 8.65 6.35 -4.79
N GLY A 53 8.55 5.44 -3.83
CA GLY A 53 8.07 5.73 -2.47
C GLY A 53 6.56 5.91 -2.37
N LEU A 54 5.81 5.59 -3.43
CA LEU A 54 4.35 5.72 -3.46
C LEU A 54 3.65 4.53 -2.81
N LEU A 55 4.28 3.37 -2.85
CA LEU A 55 3.84 2.15 -2.18
C LEU A 55 4.95 1.62 -1.27
N PHE A 56 4.56 0.86 -0.26
CA PHE A 56 5.46 0.04 0.55
C PHE A 56 5.05 -1.43 0.40
N LYS A 57 6.04 -2.33 0.38
CA LYS A 57 5.83 -3.78 0.32
C LYS A 57 6.50 -4.42 1.52
N GLY A 58 5.70 -4.88 2.47
CA GLY A 58 6.15 -5.56 3.69
C GLY A 58 5.81 -7.04 3.68
N GLU A 59 6.55 -7.85 4.42
CA GLU A 59 6.17 -9.25 4.66
C GLU A 59 4.94 -9.29 5.56
N SER A 60 3.91 -10.04 5.16
CA SER A 60 2.61 -10.06 5.87
C SER A 60 2.53 -11.11 6.97
N GLY A 61 3.43 -12.10 7.01
CA GLY A 61 3.46 -13.15 8.03
C GLY A 61 2.22 -14.05 8.09
N ILE A 62 1.32 -14.00 7.09
CA ILE A 62 0.06 -14.76 7.09
C ILE A 62 0.37 -16.25 6.91
N GLU A 63 0.10 -17.07 7.93
CA GLU A 63 0.19 -18.53 7.85
C GLU A 63 -0.89 -19.10 6.91
N GLY A 64 -0.52 -20.08 6.08
CA GLY A 64 -1.43 -20.79 5.16
C GLY A 64 -1.50 -20.24 3.73
N ASN A 65 -0.94 -19.06 3.47
CA ASN A 65 -0.65 -18.59 2.12
C ASN A 65 0.87 -18.57 1.95
N ASN A 66 1.38 -19.11 0.84
CA ASN A 66 2.82 -19.36 0.58
C ASN A 66 3.73 -18.31 1.24
N ALA A 67 4.82 -18.76 1.89
CA ALA A 67 5.81 -18.04 2.71
C ALA A 67 6.49 -16.78 2.09
N LYS A 68 5.88 -16.15 1.08
CA LYS A 68 6.22 -14.89 0.40
C LYS A 68 4.99 -13.96 0.25
N ALA A 69 3.96 -14.11 1.08
CA ALA A 69 2.81 -13.22 1.03
C ALA A 69 3.24 -11.81 1.50
N TYR A 70 3.36 -10.89 0.55
CA TYR A 70 3.64 -9.49 0.85
C TYR A 70 2.34 -8.71 0.98
N ALA A 71 2.26 -7.84 1.98
CA ALA A 71 1.24 -6.81 2.07
C ALA A 71 1.74 -5.54 1.35
N VAL A 72 0.83 -4.88 0.63
CA VAL A 72 1.13 -3.63 -0.09
C VAL A 72 0.38 -2.49 0.57
N PHE A 73 1.10 -1.44 0.94
CA PHE A 73 0.57 -0.26 1.61
C PHE A 73 0.72 0.97 0.73
N VAL A 74 -0.22 1.90 0.83
CA VAL A 74 -0.21 3.16 0.09
C VAL A 74 0.35 4.28 0.97
N ASN A 75 1.25 5.08 0.40
CA ASN A 75 1.86 6.19 1.13
C ASN A 75 0.78 7.18 1.61
N PRO A 76 0.66 7.43 2.93
CA PRO A 76 -0.38 8.29 3.48
C PRO A 76 -0.25 9.75 3.01
N HIS A 77 0.94 10.21 2.62
CA HIS A 77 1.09 11.57 2.07
C HIS A 77 0.44 11.77 0.70
N ILE A 78 0.08 10.69 0.00
CA ILE A 78 -0.58 10.74 -1.32
C ILE A 78 -2.08 10.49 -1.18
N LEU A 79 -2.42 9.45 -0.43
CA LEU A 79 -3.80 9.08 -0.15
C LEU A 79 -3.87 8.59 1.28
N TYR A 80 -4.62 9.31 2.10
CA TYR A 80 -4.90 8.91 3.47
C TYR A 80 -6.36 9.13 3.76
N ALA A 81 -7.01 8.06 4.22
CA ALA A 81 -8.41 8.04 4.57
C ALA A 81 -8.52 7.78 6.07
N GLY A 82 -8.06 8.75 6.85
CA GLY A 82 -8.05 8.70 8.31
C GLY A 82 -7.86 10.11 8.89
N ASP A 83 -7.69 10.16 10.20
CA ASP A 83 -7.37 11.40 10.90
C ASP A 83 -5.93 11.82 10.58
N LYS A 84 -5.78 12.90 9.81
CA LYS A 84 -4.48 13.41 9.33
C LYS A 84 -3.54 13.79 10.48
N ASP A 85 -4.08 14.11 11.65
CA ASP A 85 -3.30 14.46 12.83
C ASP A 85 -2.88 13.21 13.64
N ASN A 86 -3.40 12.03 13.28
CA ASN A 86 -3.16 10.77 13.97
C ASN A 86 -2.84 9.63 12.98
N VAL A 87 -1.84 9.85 12.12
CA VAL A 87 -1.35 8.79 11.24
C VAL A 87 -0.68 7.69 12.06
N ASN A 88 -1.08 6.44 11.83
CA ASN A 88 -0.49 5.27 12.48
C ASN A 88 1.05 5.27 12.41
N GLU A 89 1.72 5.13 13.56
CA GLU A 89 3.19 5.19 13.68
C GLU A 89 3.92 4.19 12.77
N ALA A 90 3.36 2.98 12.57
CA ALA A 90 3.96 1.99 11.69
C ALA A 90 3.95 2.47 10.22
N LEU A 91 2.88 3.13 9.76
CA LEU A 91 2.86 3.77 8.44
C LEU A 91 3.89 4.88 8.35
N GLN A 92 4.06 5.68 9.41
CA GLN A 92 5.08 6.72 9.43
C GLN A 92 6.48 6.12 9.26
N VAL A 93 6.79 5.06 10.01
CA VAL A 93 8.07 4.35 9.91
C VAL A 93 8.28 3.75 8.52
N MET A 94 7.25 3.13 7.94
CA MET A 94 7.32 2.54 6.58
C MET A 94 7.67 3.58 5.51
N PHE A 95 7.14 4.81 5.62
CA PHE A 95 7.29 5.85 4.60
C PHE A 95 8.28 6.97 4.96
N HIS A 96 8.89 6.98 6.14
CA HIS A 96 9.83 8.02 6.56
C HIS A 96 10.98 8.25 5.57
N LYS A 97 11.54 7.18 5.01
CA LYS A 97 12.59 7.28 3.98
C LYS A 97 12.04 7.75 2.63
N ALA A 98 10.81 7.36 2.28
CA ALA A 98 10.16 7.74 1.03
C ALA A 98 10.00 9.26 0.93
N MET A 99 9.70 9.94 2.04
CA MET A 99 9.53 11.39 2.07
C MET A 99 10.81 12.20 1.82
N LYS A 100 11.98 11.56 1.89
CA LYS A 100 13.27 12.18 1.55
C LYS A 100 13.61 12.06 0.06
N MET A 101 12.81 11.33 -0.72
CA MET A 101 13.06 11.08 -2.13
C MET A 101 12.74 12.32 -2.99
N LYS A 102 13.47 12.49 -4.10
CA LYS A 102 13.32 13.65 -5.01
C LYS A 102 11.87 13.90 -5.47
N VAL A 103 11.09 12.84 -5.66
CA VAL A 103 9.69 12.92 -6.13
C VAL A 103 8.73 13.40 -5.04
N LEU A 104 9.05 13.17 -3.76
CA LEU A 104 8.14 13.38 -2.62
C LEU A 104 8.61 14.48 -1.66
N LYS A 105 9.89 14.87 -1.71
CA LYS A 105 10.48 15.84 -0.79
C LYS A 105 9.83 17.22 -0.85
N ASP A 106 9.27 17.59 -2.00
CA ASP A 106 8.67 18.90 -2.28
C ASP A 106 7.13 18.84 -2.24
N LEU A 107 6.53 17.78 -1.66
CA LEU A 107 5.09 17.73 -1.41
C LEU A 107 4.66 18.92 -0.53
N PRO A 108 3.60 19.66 -0.91
CA PRO A 108 3.19 20.88 -0.22
C PRO A 108 2.71 20.59 1.21
N ASP A 109 1.95 19.52 1.39
CA ASP A 109 1.42 19.08 2.67
C ASP A 109 2.06 17.75 3.07
N LYS A 110 2.56 17.67 4.30
CA LYS A 110 3.14 16.46 4.87
C LYS A 110 2.41 16.14 6.17
N LEU A 111 1.94 14.90 6.29
CA LEU A 111 1.26 14.41 7.49
C LEU A 111 2.23 14.18 8.65
N PHE A 112 3.54 14.09 8.39
CA PHE A 112 4.64 13.92 9.34
C PHE A 112 6.00 14.20 8.65
#